data_AF-A0AAV8VMN6-F1
#
_entry.id   AF-A0AAV8VMN6-F1
#
_cell.length_a   1.000
_cell.length_b   1.000
_cell.length_c   1.000
_cell.angle_alpha   90.00
_cell.angle_beta   90.00
_cell.angle_gamma   90.00
#
_symmetry.space_group_name_H-M   'P 1'
#
loop_
_entity.id
_entity.type
_entity.pdbx_description
1 polymer ?
#
loop_
_entity_poly.entity_id
_entity_poly.type
_entity_poly.pdbx_seq_one_letter_code
_entity_poly.pdbx_strand_id
1 'polypeptide(L)'
;MDLDICNLADKFVQKLEKALNIIIQGHKYLDERYEDTFLNNESANGVEIKYHFCWIKNLSRLVSVQLSKHKGTKHICDICLNYFHSKTALDSHTVDCSKINKCKITFPKENSLSFTNYRYKERVPYILYCDFESMLEPFSEPNNSNQTRECRTSKYQKHTAISAGYYFKCSYDDSLSFYASNRGPNCITWFTDELERISKFIENKLKAVEPMNISKLQEHEFAISTHCHICEKPFEAGELKTKDHCHLSGMYRGPAHQKCNLSYKNSFTVPVVSHNRTGYDSHLLIRDLAKTGNVTLLPINKEKIYFLYKMDARVRGKV
;
A
#
# COMPACT_ATOMS: atom_id res chain seq x y z
N MET A 1 -14.71 20.05 38.78
CA MET A 1 -13.65 20.31 37.78
C MET A 1 -13.64 19.29 36.65
N ASP A 2 -14.42 18.21 36.71
CA ASP A 2 -14.43 17.15 35.68
C ASP A 2 -15.56 17.24 34.64
N LEU A 3 -16.40 18.29 34.66
CA LEU A 3 -17.48 18.46 33.67
C LEU A 3 -17.07 19.25 32.41
N ASP A 4 -15.93 19.97 32.42
CA ASP A 4 -15.51 20.81 31.28
C ASP A 4 -14.61 20.07 30.28
N ILE A 5 -13.95 18.98 30.69
CA ILE A 5 -13.06 18.19 29.81
C ILE A 5 -13.89 17.33 28.84
N CYS A 6 -15.02 16.76 29.30
CA CYS A 6 -15.93 16.01 28.43
C CYS A 6 -16.57 16.92 27.36
N ASN A 7 -16.96 18.15 27.71
CA ASN A 7 -17.49 19.13 26.74
C ASN A 7 -16.45 19.60 25.71
N LEU A 8 -15.15 19.62 26.08
CA LEU A 8 -14.07 19.97 25.15
C LEU A 8 -13.73 18.80 24.23
N ALA A 9 -13.72 17.57 24.76
CA ALA A 9 -13.54 16.33 24.01
C ALA A 9 -14.68 16.12 23.00
N ASP A 10 -15.94 16.34 23.41
CA ASP A 10 -17.09 16.24 22.50
C ASP A 10 -17.06 17.32 21.41
N LYS A 11 -16.63 18.55 21.73
CA LYS A 11 -16.40 19.60 20.73
C LYS A 11 -15.23 19.28 19.80
N PHE A 12 -14.21 18.54 20.26
CA PHE A 12 -13.06 18.12 19.46
C PHE A 12 -13.40 16.94 18.55
N VAL A 13 -14.19 15.98 19.04
CA VAL A 13 -14.72 14.83 18.30
C VAL A 13 -15.72 15.30 17.23
N GLN A 14 -16.65 16.21 17.56
CA GLN A 14 -17.52 16.85 16.56
C GLN A 14 -16.74 17.66 15.50
N LYS A 15 -15.52 18.12 15.81
CA LYS A 15 -14.64 18.80 14.85
C LYS A 15 -13.89 17.82 13.95
N LEU A 16 -13.57 16.63 14.46
CA LEU A 16 -12.89 15.54 13.75
C LEU A 16 -13.83 14.73 12.85
N GLU A 17 -15.14 14.73 13.10
CA GLU A 17 -16.15 14.11 12.21
C GLU A 17 -16.30 14.80 10.84
N LYS A 18 -15.62 15.93 10.60
CA LYS A 18 -15.54 16.52 9.25
C LYS A 18 -14.55 15.74 8.40
N ALA A 19 -15.10 14.89 7.54
CA ALA A 19 -14.41 14.17 6.47
C ALA A 19 -13.29 15.01 5.84
N LEU A 20 -12.03 14.66 6.12
CA LEU A 20 -10.88 15.26 5.47
C LEU A 20 -10.90 14.86 3.99
N ASN A 21 -11.03 15.87 3.14
CA ASN A 21 -10.88 15.76 1.69
C ASN A 21 -9.46 16.25 1.36
N ILE A 22 -8.60 15.32 0.93
CA ILE A 22 -7.19 15.55 0.66
C ILE A 22 -6.92 15.29 -0.82
N ILE A 23 -6.17 16.18 -1.48
CA ILE A 23 -5.66 15.99 -2.84
C ILE A 23 -4.14 15.87 -2.81
N ILE A 24 -3.61 14.94 -3.61
CA ILE A 24 -2.19 14.85 -3.93
C ILE A 24 -1.94 15.74 -5.15
N GLN A 25 -1.12 16.78 -4.99
CA GLN A 25 -0.73 17.66 -6.10
C GLN A 25 0.79 17.59 -6.29
N GLY A 26 1.22 17.21 -7.49
CA GLY A 26 2.62 17.25 -7.89
C GLY A 26 2.95 18.60 -8.52
N HIS A 27 3.97 19.29 -7.98
CA HIS A 27 4.50 20.50 -8.59
C HIS A 27 5.93 20.25 -9.09
N LYS A 28 6.21 20.68 -10.33
CA LYS A 28 7.58 20.89 -10.81
C LYS A 28 7.96 22.32 -10.43
N TYR A 29 8.90 22.47 -9.51
CA TYR A 29 9.48 23.78 -9.21
C TYR A 29 10.71 23.97 -10.09
N LEU A 30 10.71 25.02 -10.91
CA LEU A 30 11.94 25.64 -11.39
C LEU A 30 12.23 26.78 -10.40
N ASP A 31 13.37 26.73 -9.72
CA ASP A 31 13.74 27.77 -8.76
C ASP A 31 14.25 28.99 -9.55
N GLU A 32 13.43 30.05 -9.65
CA GLU A 32 13.76 31.30 -10.35
C GLU A 32 14.80 32.16 -9.59
N ARG A 33 15.41 31.66 -8.51
CA ARG A 33 16.42 32.39 -7.72
C ARG A 33 17.87 31.97 -7.96
N TYR A 34 18.14 31.34 -9.10
CA TYR A 34 19.49 30.93 -9.51
C TYR A 34 19.81 31.31 -10.97
N GLU A 35 19.40 32.49 -11.43
CA GLU A 35 19.78 32.95 -12.79
C GLU A 35 21.27 33.31 -12.95
N ASP A 36 22.05 33.51 -11.88
CA ASP A 36 23.41 34.06 -12.01
C ASP A 36 24.57 33.07 -11.76
N THR A 37 24.38 31.75 -11.85
CA THR A 37 25.52 30.81 -11.70
C THR A 37 25.59 29.64 -12.68
N PHE A 38 24.82 29.66 -13.77
CA PHE A 38 24.88 28.61 -14.79
C PHE A 38 25.39 29.12 -16.15
N LEU A 39 26.62 29.62 -16.17
CA LEU A 39 27.48 29.41 -17.33
C LEU A 39 28.54 28.39 -16.90
N ASN A 40 28.47 27.22 -17.53
CA ASN A 40 29.37 26.05 -17.38
C ASN A 40 28.92 25.01 -16.35
N ASN A 41 27.98 24.14 -16.73
CA ASN A 41 28.22 22.70 -16.84
C ASN A 41 26.95 21.97 -17.28
N GLU A 42 27.08 21.21 -18.36
CA GLU A 42 26.08 20.30 -18.89
C GLU A 42 25.80 19.17 -17.89
N SER A 43 24.55 19.05 -17.42
CA SER A 43 23.88 17.81 -16.95
C SER A 43 22.51 18.15 -16.35
N ALA A 44 21.52 18.41 -17.20
CA ALA A 44 20.13 18.60 -16.76
C ALA A 44 19.51 17.25 -16.36
N ASN A 45 19.62 16.84 -15.09
CA ASN A 45 18.93 15.64 -14.58
C ASN A 45 18.69 15.67 -13.05
N GLY A 46 18.07 16.73 -12.53
CA GLY A 46 17.92 16.93 -11.08
C GLY A 46 16.66 17.64 -10.62
N VAL A 47 15.50 17.46 -11.27
CA VAL A 47 14.24 18.06 -10.77
C VAL A 47 13.58 17.13 -9.76
N GLU A 48 13.76 17.39 -8.46
CA GLU A 48 13.10 16.68 -7.37
C GLU A 48 11.59 16.99 -7.36
N ILE A 49 10.75 16.00 -7.68
CA ILE A 49 9.29 16.14 -7.62
C ILE A 49 8.84 16.00 -6.17
N LYS A 50 8.43 17.11 -5.54
CA LYS A 50 7.88 17.11 -4.18
C LYS A 50 6.36 16.99 -4.23
N TYR A 51 5.84 15.93 -3.60
CA TYR A 51 4.41 15.77 -3.34
C TYR A 51 4.06 16.39 -2.00
N HIS A 52 2.96 17.13 -1.95
CA HIS A 52 2.39 17.60 -0.70
C HIS A 52 0.88 17.33 -0.70
N PHE A 53 0.36 17.10 0.50
CA PHE A 53 -1.07 16.97 0.72
C PHE A 53 -1.69 18.35 0.87
N CYS A 54 -2.71 18.63 0.06
CA CYS A 54 -3.48 19.86 0.15
C CYS A 54 -4.79 19.60 0.89
N TRP A 55 -5.04 20.37 1.95
CA TRP A 55 -6.33 20.35 2.63
C TRP A 55 -7.39 21.06 1.78
N ILE A 56 -8.42 20.32 1.37
CA ILE A 56 -9.59 20.91 0.73
C ILE A 56 -10.48 21.52 1.82
N LYS A 57 -10.33 22.83 2.04
CA LYS A 57 -11.16 23.58 2.99
C LYS A 57 -12.64 23.62 2.60
N ASN A 58 -12.94 23.50 1.31
CA ASN A 58 -14.29 23.57 0.78
C ASN A 58 -14.41 22.73 -0.49
N LEU A 59 -14.95 21.52 -0.36
CA LEU A 59 -15.14 20.60 -1.49
C LEU A 59 -16.08 21.17 -2.55
N SER A 60 -17.17 21.81 -2.11
CA SER A 60 -18.14 22.45 -3.00
C SER A 60 -17.47 23.46 -3.93
N ARG A 61 -16.62 24.34 -3.39
CA ARG A 61 -15.90 25.34 -4.19
C ARG A 61 -14.93 24.71 -5.19
N LEU A 62 -14.32 23.58 -4.83
CA LEU A 62 -13.36 22.90 -5.69
C LEU A 62 -14.05 22.28 -6.92
N VAL A 63 -15.18 21.61 -6.73
CA VAL A 63 -15.82 20.81 -7.80
C VAL A 63 -17.02 21.49 -8.44
N SER A 64 -17.56 22.58 -7.88
CA SER A 64 -18.75 23.26 -8.41
C SER A 64 -18.62 23.67 -9.87
N VAL A 65 -17.42 24.13 -10.27
CA VAL A 65 -17.11 24.55 -11.64
C VAL A 65 -17.13 23.38 -12.62
N GLN A 66 -16.82 22.16 -12.15
CA GLN A 66 -16.84 20.94 -12.97
C GLN A 66 -18.25 20.38 -13.11
N LEU A 67 -19.12 20.62 -12.12
CA LEU A 67 -20.47 20.06 -12.07
C LEU A 67 -21.51 20.92 -12.80
N SER A 68 -21.32 22.24 -12.86
CA SER A 68 -22.30 23.14 -13.47
C SER A 68 -21.71 24.50 -13.85
N LYS A 69 -22.27 25.11 -14.91
CA LYS A 69 -21.96 26.49 -15.31
C LYS A 69 -22.64 27.55 -14.41
N HIS A 70 -23.59 27.14 -13.56
CA HIS A 70 -24.30 28.04 -12.67
C HIS A 70 -23.48 28.37 -11.42
N LYS A 71 -23.41 29.67 -11.06
CA LYS A 71 -22.63 30.21 -9.93
C LYS A 71 -23.23 29.93 -8.53
N GLY A 72 -24.12 28.96 -8.41
CA GLY A 72 -24.77 28.61 -7.15
C GLY A 72 -23.88 27.70 -6.29
N THR A 73 -23.92 27.89 -4.97
CA THR A 73 -23.25 26.98 -4.02
C THR A 73 -23.85 25.58 -4.15
N LYS A 74 -22.98 24.57 -4.33
CA LYS A 74 -23.41 23.17 -4.35
C LYS A 74 -23.24 22.57 -2.96
N HIS A 75 -24.18 21.74 -2.52
CA HIS A 75 -24.08 21.05 -1.24
C HIS A 75 -23.79 19.59 -1.52
N ILE A 76 -22.61 19.09 -1.15
CA ILE A 76 -22.16 17.75 -1.52
C ILE A 76 -22.27 16.85 -0.29
N CYS A 77 -22.79 15.65 -0.48
CA CYS A 77 -22.78 14.62 0.55
C CYS A 77 -21.40 13.95 0.62
N ASP A 78 -20.75 13.97 1.78
CA ASP A 78 -19.42 13.38 1.95
C ASP A 78 -19.42 11.84 1.93
N ILE A 79 -20.60 11.20 1.98
CA ILE A 79 -20.76 9.73 1.95
C ILE A 79 -20.88 9.21 0.51
N CYS A 80 -21.75 9.80 -0.30
CA CYS A 80 -22.07 9.31 -1.65
C CYS A 80 -21.57 10.22 -2.78
N LEU A 81 -21.01 11.38 -2.45
CA LEU A 81 -20.53 12.41 -3.37
C LEU A 81 -21.59 13.00 -4.33
N ASN A 82 -22.88 12.74 -4.10
CA ASN A 82 -23.95 13.45 -4.80
C ASN A 82 -24.02 14.91 -4.36
N TYR A 83 -24.42 15.79 -5.28
CA TYR A 83 -24.60 17.21 -5.03
C TYR A 83 -26.07 17.62 -5.02
N PHE A 84 -26.38 18.60 -4.19
CA PHE A 84 -27.71 19.14 -3.94
C PHE A 84 -27.69 20.66 -4.11
N HIS A 85 -28.85 21.24 -4.45
CA HIS A 85 -29.01 22.67 -4.69
C HIS A 85 -29.33 23.47 -3.43
N SER A 86 -29.62 22.81 -2.31
CA SER A 86 -29.88 23.45 -1.01
C SER A 86 -29.28 22.64 0.13
N LYS A 87 -28.98 23.32 1.24
CA LYS A 87 -28.48 22.68 2.46
C LYS A 87 -29.53 21.76 3.09
N THR A 88 -30.80 22.16 3.08
CA THR A 88 -31.93 21.35 3.56
C THR A 88 -32.09 20.04 2.79
N ALA A 89 -31.89 20.04 1.47
CA ALA A 89 -31.93 18.83 0.66
C ALA A 89 -30.76 17.88 1.00
N LEU A 90 -29.57 18.43 1.24
CA LEU A 90 -28.43 17.65 1.70
C LEU A 90 -28.68 17.06 3.10
N ASP A 91 -29.21 17.84 4.04
CA ASP A 91 -29.42 17.40 5.41
C ASP A 91 -30.47 16.28 5.48
N SER A 92 -31.59 16.43 4.76
CA SER A 92 -32.58 15.38 4.58
C SER A 92 -31.97 14.13 3.95
N HIS A 93 -31.20 14.29 2.86
CA HIS A 93 -30.48 13.19 2.24
C HIS A 93 -29.50 12.51 3.19
N THR A 94 -28.80 13.25 4.06
CA THR A 94 -27.72 12.71 4.92
C THR A 94 -28.29 11.78 6.00
N VAL A 95 -29.50 12.03 6.48
CA VAL A 95 -30.20 11.14 7.44
C VAL A 95 -30.44 9.76 6.83
N ASP A 96 -30.86 9.71 5.57
CA ASP A 96 -31.11 8.45 4.87
C ASP A 96 -29.81 7.86 4.32
N CYS A 97 -28.93 8.69 3.78
CA CYS A 97 -27.65 8.30 3.20
C CYS A 97 -26.74 7.65 4.25
N SER A 98 -26.67 8.18 5.47
CA SER A 98 -25.90 7.56 6.56
C SER A 98 -26.42 6.18 6.98
N LYS A 99 -27.73 5.94 6.83
CA LYS A 99 -28.38 4.67 7.16
C LYS A 99 -28.36 3.66 6.00
N ILE A 100 -28.51 4.15 4.77
CA ILE A 100 -28.67 3.38 3.54
C ILE A 100 -27.34 3.13 2.84
N ASN A 101 -26.43 4.11 2.79
CA ASN A 101 -25.06 3.92 2.29
C ASN A 101 -24.17 3.22 3.34
N LYS A 102 -24.67 2.10 3.87
CA LYS A 102 -23.81 0.91 3.95
C LYS A 102 -23.58 0.55 2.49
N CYS A 103 -22.41 0.88 1.92
CA CYS A 103 -22.04 0.68 0.50
C CYS A 103 -22.99 -0.29 -0.21
N LYS A 104 -23.79 0.17 -1.19
CA LYS A 104 -24.76 -0.70 -1.89
C LYS A 104 -24.08 -2.01 -2.27
N ILE A 105 -24.38 -3.08 -1.53
CA ILE A 105 -23.85 -4.41 -1.80
C ILE A 105 -24.65 -4.91 -2.99
N THR A 106 -24.14 -4.66 -4.20
CA THR A 106 -24.63 -5.34 -5.38
C THR A 106 -24.19 -6.79 -5.27
N PHE A 107 -25.12 -7.65 -4.90
CA PHE A 107 -24.92 -9.08 -5.04
C PHE A 107 -24.77 -9.40 -6.53
N PRO A 108 -23.88 -10.33 -6.90
CA PRO A 108 -23.85 -10.88 -8.24
C PRO A 108 -25.27 -11.36 -8.62
N LYS A 109 -25.64 -11.19 -9.89
CA LYS A 109 -26.91 -11.75 -10.40
C LYS A 109 -26.91 -13.28 -10.37
N GLU A 110 -25.71 -13.87 -10.36
CA GLU A 110 -25.54 -15.31 -10.28
C GLU A 110 -25.64 -15.76 -8.82
N ASN A 111 -26.42 -16.82 -8.59
CA ASN A 111 -26.59 -17.43 -7.26
C ASN A 111 -25.36 -18.26 -6.83
N SER A 112 -24.33 -18.35 -7.66
CA SER A 112 -23.10 -19.08 -7.40
C SER A 112 -21.89 -18.19 -7.64
N LEU A 113 -21.03 -18.07 -6.64
CA LEU A 113 -19.71 -17.46 -6.78
C LEU A 113 -18.69 -18.55 -7.09
N SER A 114 -17.90 -18.37 -8.14
CA SER A 114 -16.76 -19.24 -8.42
C SER A 114 -15.47 -18.42 -8.39
N PHE A 115 -14.42 -19.00 -7.79
CA PHE A 115 -13.12 -18.36 -7.75
C PHE A 115 -12.43 -18.52 -9.10
N THR A 116 -12.18 -17.42 -9.80
CA THR A 116 -11.57 -17.49 -11.15
C THR A 116 -10.06 -17.26 -11.11
N ASN A 117 -9.56 -16.56 -10.10
CA ASN A 117 -8.19 -16.07 -10.05
C ASN A 117 -7.31 -16.96 -9.16
N TYR A 118 -7.18 -18.22 -9.57
CA TYR A 118 -6.56 -19.30 -8.78
C TYR A 118 -5.17 -18.99 -8.26
N ARG A 119 -4.37 -18.16 -8.95
CA ARG A 119 -3.03 -17.72 -8.47
C ARG A 119 -3.03 -17.15 -7.05
N TYR A 120 -4.15 -16.58 -6.58
CA TYR A 120 -4.24 -16.04 -5.22
C TYR A 120 -4.54 -17.11 -4.16
N LYS A 121 -4.81 -18.37 -4.54
CA LYS A 121 -4.77 -19.53 -3.63
C LYS A 121 -3.33 -19.89 -3.26
N GLU A 122 -2.34 -19.46 -4.04
CA GLU A 122 -0.94 -19.78 -3.76
C GLU A 122 -0.43 -19.02 -2.54
N ARG A 123 0.19 -19.75 -1.61
CA ARG A 123 0.82 -19.17 -0.43
C ARG A 123 1.96 -18.26 -0.85
N VAL A 124 2.00 -17.06 -0.28
CA VAL A 124 3.09 -16.13 -0.51
C VAL A 124 4.39 -16.73 0.06
N PRO A 125 5.46 -16.88 -0.76
CA PRO A 125 6.67 -17.58 -0.34
C PRO A 125 7.50 -16.79 0.67
N TYR A 126 7.49 -15.47 0.57
CA TYR A 126 8.30 -14.57 1.40
C TYR A 126 7.44 -13.42 1.94
N ILE A 127 7.61 -13.10 3.21
CA ILE A 127 6.95 -11.96 3.86
C ILE A 127 7.90 -11.33 4.87
N LEU A 128 7.86 -10.00 4.95
CA LEU A 128 8.60 -9.23 5.94
C LEU A 128 7.62 -8.65 6.95
N TYR A 129 7.85 -8.84 8.24
CA TYR A 129 7.17 -8.13 9.31
C TYR A 129 8.15 -7.12 9.89
N CYS A 130 7.81 -5.85 9.98
CA CYS A 130 8.72 -4.82 10.48
C CYS A 130 8.07 -3.86 11.46
N ASP A 131 8.90 -3.29 12.33
CA ASP A 131 8.49 -2.34 13.36
C ASP A 131 9.58 -1.30 13.63
N PHE A 132 9.17 -0.12 14.09
CA PHE A 132 10.04 1.05 14.21
C PHE A 132 9.78 1.75 15.54
N GLU A 133 10.86 2.17 16.19
CA GLU A 133 10.77 3.01 17.38
C GLU A 133 11.33 4.39 17.09
N SER A 134 10.75 5.40 17.71
CA SER A 134 11.16 6.78 17.53
C SER A 134 11.37 7.50 18.84
N MET A 135 12.30 8.44 18.83
CA MET A 135 12.50 9.40 19.90
C MET A 135 11.75 10.70 19.57
N LEU A 136 11.27 11.39 20.62
CA LEU A 136 10.68 12.71 20.53
C LEU A 136 11.76 13.76 20.80
N GLU A 137 12.16 14.48 19.76
CA GLU A 137 13.11 15.58 19.82
C GLU A 137 12.34 16.91 19.88
N PRO A 138 12.60 17.81 20.82
CA PRO A 138 12.06 19.16 20.77
C PRO A 138 12.48 19.86 19.46
N PHE A 139 11.61 20.69 18.89
CA PHE A 139 12.03 21.56 17.79
C PHE A 139 12.92 22.68 18.32
N SER A 140 14.20 22.68 17.94
CA SER A 140 15.08 23.82 18.14
C SER A 140 14.75 24.88 17.10
N GLU A 141 14.13 25.99 17.50
CA GLU A 141 14.04 27.15 16.60
C GLU A 141 15.45 27.75 16.45
N PRO A 142 15.96 27.97 15.22
CA PRO A 142 17.08 28.89 15.06
C PRO A 142 16.58 30.26 15.53
N ASN A 143 17.33 30.91 16.43
CA ASN A 143 17.14 32.31 16.80
C ASN A 143 17.35 33.21 15.56
N ASN A 144 16.43 33.17 14.61
CA ASN A 144 16.38 34.10 13.49
C ASN A 144 15.30 35.11 13.83
N SER A 145 15.77 36.26 14.31
CA SER A 145 15.04 37.46 14.73
C SER A 145 14.27 38.16 13.61
N ASN A 146 13.74 37.44 12.62
CA ASN A 146 12.96 37.98 11.51
C ASN A 146 11.78 37.05 11.16
N GLN A 147 10.87 36.78 12.12
CA GLN A 147 9.58 36.15 11.82
C GLN A 147 8.56 37.22 11.41
N THR A 148 8.55 37.59 10.13
CA THR A 148 7.41 38.27 9.50
C THR A 148 6.40 37.24 9.01
N ARG A 149 5.73 36.56 9.95
CA ARG A 149 4.39 35.95 9.81
C ARG A 149 4.08 35.19 11.10
N GLU A 150 3.07 35.66 11.84
CA GLU A 150 2.51 34.96 12.99
C GLU A 150 1.95 33.60 12.57
N CYS A 151 2.77 32.55 12.67
CA CYS A 151 2.30 31.18 12.61
C CYS A 151 1.56 30.87 13.91
N ARG A 152 0.22 30.80 13.86
CA ARG A 152 -0.65 30.39 14.99
C ARG A 152 -0.43 28.95 15.47
N THR A 153 0.48 28.21 14.84
CA THR A 153 0.81 26.83 15.17
C THR A 153 2.30 26.72 15.48
N SER A 154 2.62 26.42 16.73
CA SER A 154 3.98 26.11 17.19
C SER A 154 4.28 24.63 16.99
N LYS A 155 5.43 24.29 16.41
CA LYS A 155 5.89 22.90 16.31
C LYS A 155 6.37 22.45 17.69
N TYR A 156 5.83 21.33 18.19
CA TYR A 156 6.15 20.84 19.54
C TYR A 156 7.35 19.87 19.53
N GLN A 157 7.16 18.67 18.98
CA GLN A 157 8.20 17.64 18.94
C GLN A 157 8.33 17.05 17.54
N LYS A 158 9.58 16.86 17.12
CA LYS A 158 9.99 16.12 15.95
C LYS A 158 10.20 14.67 16.35
N HIS A 159 9.65 13.80 15.54
CA HIS A 159 9.72 12.38 15.71
C HIS A 159 10.86 11.84 14.84
N THR A 160 11.87 11.25 15.47
CA THR A 160 13.08 10.74 14.80
C THR A 160 13.23 9.26 15.08
N ALA A 161 13.22 8.44 14.03
CA ALA A 161 13.42 7.01 14.15
C ALA A 161 14.79 6.70 14.79
N ILE A 162 14.78 5.81 15.79
CA ILE A 162 15.99 5.42 16.53
C ILE A 162 16.19 3.91 16.55
N SER A 163 15.18 3.13 16.18
CA SER A 163 15.31 1.69 16.03
C SER A 163 14.41 1.21 14.90
N ALA A 164 14.90 0.20 14.18
CA ALA A 164 14.13 -0.54 13.20
C ALA A 164 14.38 -2.04 13.44
N GLY A 165 13.34 -2.85 13.35
CA GLY A 165 13.42 -4.29 13.45
C GLY A 165 12.56 -4.95 12.40
N TYR A 166 12.97 -6.12 11.93
CA TYR A 166 12.14 -6.93 11.05
C TYR A 166 12.36 -8.43 11.22
N TYR A 167 11.31 -9.18 10.94
CA TYR A 167 11.33 -10.62 10.79
C TYR A 167 11.01 -10.99 9.34
N PHE A 168 11.99 -11.60 8.67
CA PHE A 168 11.84 -12.18 7.34
C PHE A 168 11.39 -13.64 7.49
N LYS A 169 10.25 -13.97 6.89
CA LYS A 169 9.68 -15.32 6.94
C LYS A 169 9.65 -15.94 5.54
N CYS A 170 10.25 -17.11 5.43
CA CYS A 170 10.09 -18.00 4.29
C CYS A 170 9.00 -19.05 4.60
N SER A 171 8.08 -19.28 3.67
CA SER A 171 6.93 -20.16 3.91
C SER A 171 7.22 -21.65 3.73
N TYR A 172 8.28 -21.98 2.99
CA TYR A 172 8.57 -23.35 2.54
C TYR A 172 9.89 -23.90 3.09
N ASP A 173 10.76 -23.05 3.63
CA ASP A 173 12.00 -23.45 4.28
C ASP A 173 12.27 -22.50 5.46
N ASP A 174 12.04 -22.97 6.67
CA ASP A 174 12.15 -22.12 7.86
C ASP A 174 13.59 -21.75 8.21
N SER A 175 14.57 -22.49 7.70
CA SER A 175 16.00 -22.16 7.90
C SER A 175 16.40 -20.84 7.22
N LEU A 176 15.62 -20.40 6.24
CA LEU A 176 15.78 -19.10 5.57
C LEU A 176 15.09 -17.96 6.31
N SER A 177 14.27 -18.26 7.34
CA SER A 177 13.63 -17.23 8.15
C SER A 177 14.61 -16.64 9.15
N PHE A 178 14.61 -15.32 9.32
CA PHE A 178 15.51 -14.66 10.27
C PHE A 178 14.97 -13.33 10.77
N TYR A 179 15.45 -12.92 11.94
CA TYR A 179 15.19 -11.61 12.53
C TYR A 179 16.45 -10.74 12.43
N ALA A 180 16.27 -9.45 12.13
CA ALA A 180 17.34 -8.46 12.19
C ALA A 180 16.82 -7.14 12.76
N SER A 181 17.70 -6.39 13.42
CA SER A 181 17.38 -5.06 13.95
C SER A 181 18.61 -4.16 13.96
N ASN A 182 18.35 -2.86 13.95
CA ASN A 182 19.36 -1.83 14.08
C ASN A 182 18.83 -0.70 14.97
N ARG A 183 19.71 -0.24 15.87
CA ARG A 183 19.46 0.89 16.76
C ARG A 183 20.45 1.99 16.43
N GLY A 184 19.95 3.21 16.28
CA GLY A 184 20.72 4.40 16.01
C GLY A 184 20.04 5.33 15.01
N PRO A 185 20.64 6.51 14.77
CA PRO A 185 20.09 7.52 13.86
C PRO A 185 20.04 7.03 12.40
N ASN A 186 20.83 6.00 12.06
CA ASN A 186 20.90 5.41 10.72
C ASN A 186 19.99 4.18 10.56
N CYS A 187 19.05 3.93 11.49
CA CYS A 187 18.19 2.75 11.44
C CYS A 187 17.31 2.72 10.18
N ILE A 188 16.89 3.88 9.67
CA ILE A 188 16.10 3.97 8.43
C ILE A 188 16.93 3.61 7.20
N THR A 189 18.13 4.15 7.06
CA THR A 189 19.03 3.84 5.94
C THR A 189 19.45 2.37 5.98
N TRP A 190 19.77 1.84 7.16
CA TRP A 190 20.02 0.42 7.36
C TRP A 190 18.83 -0.43 6.88
N PHE A 191 17.60 -0.05 7.26
CA PHE A 191 16.42 -0.80 6.87
C PHE A 191 16.20 -0.78 5.35
N THR A 192 16.44 0.35 4.69
CA THR A 192 16.33 0.43 3.22
C THR A 192 17.38 -0.43 2.51
N ASP A 193 18.61 -0.48 3.04
CA ASP A 193 19.67 -1.33 2.49
C ASP A 193 19.34 -2.82 2.66
N GLU A 194 18.75 -3.18 3.80
CA GLU A 194 18.29 -4.55 4.06
C GLU A 194 17.14 -4.96 3.13
N LEU A 195 16.20 -4.07 2.82
CA LEU A 195 15.18 -4.32 1.81
C LEU A 195 15.82 -4.61 0.44
N GLU A 196 16.85 -3.86 0.04
CA GLU A 196 17.53 -4.10 -1.23
C GLU A 196 18.28 -5.46 -1.23
N ARG A 197 18.96 -5.79 -0.13
CA ARG A 197 19.64 -7.08 0.05
C ARG A 197 18.67 -8.24 -0.07
N ILE A 198 17.53 -8.16 0.64
CA ILE A 198 16.46 -9.16 0.58
C ILE A 198 15.89 -9.26 -0.84
N SER A 199 15.74 -8.14 -1.54
CA SER A 199 15.29 -8.14 -2.94
C SER A 199 16.18 -8.97 -3.84
N LYS A 200 17.50 -8.74 -3.78
CA LYS A 200 18.47 -9.48 -4.59
C LYS A 200 18.48 -10.97 -4.23
N PHE A 201 18.39 -11.29 -2.94
CA PHE A 201 18.27 -12.67 -2.48
C PHE A 201 17.05 -13.38 -3.07
N ILE A 202 15.88 -12.76 -2.97
CA ILE A 202 14.62 -13.32 -3.48
C ILE A 202 14.64 -13.44 -5.00
N GLU A 203 15.15 -12.43 -5.72
CA GLU A 203 15.26 -12.46 -7.18
C GLU A 203 16.11 -13.65 -7.65
N ASN A 204 17.25 -13.89 -7.01
CA ASN A 204 18.10 -15.03 -7.33
C ASN A 204 17.39 -16.36 -7.06
N LYS A 205 16.63 -16.46 -5.96
CA LYS A 205 15.82 -17.66 -5.66
C LYS A 205 14.68 -17.87 -6.65
N LEU A 206 14.02 -16.81 -7.11
CA LEU A 206 12.92 -16.90 -8.07
C LEU A 206 13.38 -17.23 -9.50
N LYS A 207 14.66 -16.98 -9.84
CA LYS A 207 15.27 -17.40 -11.11
C LYS A 207 15.60 -18.89 -11.16
N ALA A 208 15.83 -19.52 -10.01
CA ALA A 208 16.09 -20.95 -9.91
C ALA A 208 14.76 -21.71 -9.84
N VAL A 209 14.53 -22.64 -10.77
CA VAL A 209 13.39 -23.56 -10.71
C VAL A 209 13.86 -24.87 -10.10
N GLU A 210 13.39 -25.16 -8.90
CA GLU A 210 13.66 -26.44 -8.23
C GLU A 210 12.98 -27.58 -8.99
N PRO A 211 13.71 -28.66 -9.35
CA PRO A 211 13.13 -29.82 -10.01
C PRO A 211 12.00 -30.45 -9.19
N MET A 212 11.00 -31.00 -9.89
CA MET A 212 9.89 -31.68 -9.24
C MET A 212 10.37 -32.89 -8.44
N ASN A 213 10.03 -32.89 -7.15
CA ASN A 213 10.18 -34.02 -6.26
C ASN A 213 8.80 -34.67 -6.05
N ILE A 214 8.64 -35.87 -6.60
CA ILE A 214 7.40 -36.66 -6.53
C ILE A 214 7.72 -38.10 -6.11
N SER A 215 7.02 -38.60 -5.10
CA SER A 215 7.16 -39.98 -4.63
C SER A 215 6.33 -40.95 -5.47
N LYS A 216 6.66 -42.24 -5.44
CA LYS A 216 5.89 -43.30 -6.13
C LYS A 216 4.41 -43.33 -5.73
N LEU A 217 4.12 -43.04 -4.45
CA LEU A 217 2.74 -42.96 -3.95
C LEU A 217 2.00 -41.79 -4.62
N GLN A 218 2.62 -40.62 -4.67
CA GLN A 218 2.04 -39.44 -5.33
C GLN A 218 1.90 -39.64 -6.85
N GLU A 219 2.79 -40.40 -7.49
CA GLU A 219 2.60 -40.78 -8.90
C GLU A 219 1.37 -41.65 -9.10
N HIS A 220 1.11 -42.58 -8.18
CA HIS A 220 -0.10 -43.39 -8.19
C HIS A 220 -1.36 -42.53 -7.97
N GLU A 221 -1.36 -41.65 -6.97
CA GLU A 221 -2.43 -40.69 -6.70
C GLU A 221 -2.71 -39.79 -7.91
N PHE A 222 -1.65 -39.30 -8.56
CA PHE A 222 -1.74 -38.55 -9.80
C PHE A 222 -2.45 -39.37 -10.89
N ALA A 223 -2.07 -40.63 -11.08
CA ALA A 223 -2.64 -41.48 -12.12
C ALA A 223 -4.16 -41.69 -11.94
N ILE A 224 -4.60 -41.97 -10.70
CA ILE A 224 -6.02 -42.25 -10.39
C ILE A 224 -6.87 -40.99 -10.20
N SER A 225 -6.24 -39.81 -10.04
CA SER A 225 -6.97 -38.57 -9.80
C SER A 225 -7.92 -38.22 -10.95
N THR A 226 -9.14 -37.82 -10.55
CA THR A 226 -10.24 -37.47 -11.47
C THR A 226 -10.51 -35.97 -11.53
N HIS A 227 -9.96 -35.19 -10.59
CA HIS A 227 -10.20 -33.75 -10.48
C HIS A 227 -8.89 -32.97 -10.41
N CYS A 228 -8.92 -31.76 -10.96
CA CYS A 228 -7.82 -30.80 -10.87
C CYS A 228 -7.78 -30.17 -9.48
N HIS A 229 -6.62 -30.13 -8.82
CA HIS A 229 -6.48 -29.55 -7.49
C HIS A 229 -6.68 -28.02 -7.46
N ILE A 230 -6.43 -27.35 -8.59
CA ILE A 230 -6.45 -25.88 -8.69
C ILE A 230 -7.88 -25.38 -8.80
N CYS A 231 -8.60 -25.87 -9.81
CA CYS A 231 -9.96 -25.43 -10.15
C CYS A 231 -11.06 -26.36 -9.63
N GLU A 232 -10.68 -27.50 -9.05
CA GLU A 232 -11.59 -28.50 -8.45
C GLU A 232 -12.59 -29.12 -9.45
N LYS A 233 -12.38 -28.93 -10.75
CA LYS A 233 -13.20 -29.52 -11.82
C LYS A 233 -12.66 -30.88 -12.27
N PRO A 234 -13.53 -31.79 -12.76
CA PRO A 234 -13.11 -33.06 -13.29
C PRO A 234 -12.24 -32.89 -14.55
N PHE A 235 -11.44 -33.92 -14.85
CA PHE A 235 -10.76 -34.05 -16.14
C PHE A 235 -11.72 -34.65 -17.17
N GLU A 236 -11.95 -33.94 -18.27
CA GLU A 236 -12.77 -34.44 -19.37
C GLU A 236 -11.96 -35.34 -20.33
N ALA A 237 -12.66 -36.14 -21.13
CA ALA A 237 -12.03 -37.02 -22.10
C ALA A 237 -11.21 -36.22 -23.13
N GLY A 238 -9.93 -36.55 -23.26
CA GLY A 238 -8.99 -35.85 -24.15
C GLY A 238 -8.26 -34.66 -23.52
N GLU A 239 -8.59 -34.27 -22.28
CA GLU A 239 -7.82 -33.23 -21.58
C GLU A 239 -6.47 -33.76 -21.06
N LEU A 240 -5.43 -32.94 -21.23
CA LEU A 240 -4.10 -33.26 -20.71
C LEU A 240 -4.01 -32.97 -19.20
N LYS A 241 -3.79 -34.05 -18.44
CA LYS A 241 -3.50 -34.01 -17.01
C LYS A 241 -2.01 -33.79 -16.77
N THR A 242 -1.68 -32.75 -15.99
CA THR A 242 -0.28 -32.32 -15.73
C THR A 242 0.04 -32.38 -14.24
N LYS A 243 1.32 -32.60 -13.90
CA LYS A 243 1.81 -32.61 -12.52
C LYS A 243 2.22 -31.18 -12.13
N ASP A 244 1.45 -30.53 -11.27
CA ASP A 244 1.81 -29.22 -10.70
C ASP A 244 2.77 -29.39 -9.52
N HIS A 245 3.72 -28.46 -9.38
CA HIS A 245 4.69 -28.47 -8.29
C HIS A 245 5.13 -27.05 -7.92
N CYS A 246 5.66 -26.91 -6.70
CA CYS A 246 6.22 -25.65 -6.24
C CYS A 246 7.62 -25.43 -6.81
N HIS A 247 7.80 -24.44 -7.68
CA HIS A 247 9.10 -24.11 -8.28
C HIS A 247 10.18 -23.67 -7.27
N LEU A 248 9.80 -23.35 -6.03
CA LEU A 248 10.74 -22.93 -4.98
C LEU A 248 11.18 -24.05 -4.04
N SER A 249 10.43 -25.14 -3.97
CA SER A 249 10.73 -26.27 -3.06
C SER A 249 10.80 -27.62 -3.77
N GLY A 250 10.47 -27.67 -5.07
CA GLY A 250 10.33 -28.90 -5.85
C GLY A 250 9.09 -29.73 -5.50
N MET A 251 8.42 -29.48 -4.37
CA MET A 251 7.35 -30.33 -3.87
C MET A 251 6.15 -30.40 -4.81
N TYR A 252 5.76 -31.62 -5.16
CA TYR A 252 4.53 -31.91 -5.89
C TYR A 252 3.29 -31.41 -5.12
N ARG A 253 2.39 -30.74 -5.85
CA ARG A 253 1.16 -30.13 -5.29
C ARG A 253 -0.08 -30.93 -5.64
N GLY A 254 -0.15 -31.44 -6.86
CA GLY A 254 -1.28 -32.23 -7.30
C GLY A 254 -1.47 -32.30 -8.82
N PRO A 255 -2.52 -33.01 -9.25
CA PRO A 255 -2.93 -33.09 -10.64
C PRO A 255 -3.61 -31.78 -11.06
N ALA A 256 -3.26 -31.26 -12.22
CA ALA A 256 -3.81 -30.02 -12.73
C ALA A 256 -4.13 -30.11 -14.23
N HIS A 257 -5.17 -29.42 -14.68
CA HIS A 257 -5.33 -29.15 -16.11
C HIS A 257 -4.12 -28.37 -16.60
N GLN A 258 -3.66 -28.64 -17.82
CA GLN A 258 -2.54 -27.91 -18.42
C GLN A 258 -2.72 -26.39 -18.36
N LYS A 259 -3.94 -25.90 -18.67
CA LYS A 259 -4.28 -24.48 -18.58
C LYS A 259 -4.21 -23.93 -17.15
N CYS A 260 -4.73 -24.69 -16.18
CA CYS A 260 -4.70 -24.31 -14.77
C CYS A 260 -3.24 -24.20 -14.29
N ASN A 261 -2.42 -25.22 -14.57
CA ASN A 261 -1.01 -25.26 -14.24
C ASN A 261 -0.23 -24.05 -14.80
N LEU A 262 -0.42 -23.74 -16.09
CA LEU A 262 0.24 -22.58 -16.72
C LEU A 262 -0.17 -21.23 -16.11
N SER A 263 -1.38 -21.14 -15.55
CA SER A 263 -1.89 -19.92 -14.92
C SER A 263 -1.57 -19.80 -13.42
N TYR A 264 -1.21 -20.91 -12.78
CA TYR A 264 -0.92 -20.98 -11.36
C TYR A 264 0.55 -20.64 -11.09
N LYS A 265 0.86 -19.35 -11.20
CA LYS A 265 2.23 -18.83 -11.12
C LYS A 265 2.51 -18.16 -9.78
N ASN A 266 3.73 -18.37 -9.29
CA ASN A 266 4.28 -17.69 -8.13
C ASN A 266 4.12 -16.16 -8.22
N SER A 267 3.67 -15.56 -7.11
CA SER A 267 3.73 -14.12 -6.93
C SER A 267 5.17 -13.67 -6.71
N PHE A 268 5.61 -12.69 -7.50
CA PHE A 268 6.89 -12.01 -7.34
C PHE A 268 6.79 -10.81 -6.37
N THR A 269 5.64 -10.61 -5.74
CA THR A 269 5.42 -9.51 -4.79
C THR A 269 5.65 -9.99 -3.36
N VAL A 270 6.53 -9.30 -2.63
CA VAL A 270 6.89 -9.60 -1.25
C VAL A 270 6.16 -8.61 -0.33
N PRO A 271 5.18 -9.04 0.46
CA PRO A 271 4.50 -8.16 1.39
C PRO A 271 5.46 -7.70 2.49
N VAL A 272 5.42 -6.41 2.80
CA VAL A 272 6.09 -5.82 3.97
C VAL A 272 5.01 -5.31 4.90
N VAL A 273 4.79 -6.04 5.97
CA VAL A 273 3.74 -5.79 6.96
C VAL A 273 4.36 -5.07 8.15
N SER A 274 3.67 -4.08 8.69
CA SER A 274 4.11 -3.37 9.88
C SER A 274 2.92 -3.03 10.76
N HIS A 275 3.09 -3.18 12.07
CA HIS A 275 2.07 -2.86 13.04
C HIS A 275 1.88 -1.32 13.10
N ASN A 276 0.64 -0.84 13.12
CA ASN A 276 0.26 0.58 13.34
C ASN A 276 0.70 1.67 12.34
N ARG A 277 1.05 1.32 11.10
CA ARG A 277 1.42 2.33 10.06
C ARG A 277 0.32 3.17 9.45
N THR A 278 -0.91 2.95 9.87
CA THR A 278 -2.07 3.72 9.43
C THR A 278 -1.96 5.22 9.79
N GLY A 279 -0.96 5.59 10.62
CA GLY A 279 -0.50 6.98 10.77
C GLY A 279 1.03 7.11 10.87
N TYR A 280 1.52 7.14 12.10
CA TYR A 280 2.80 7.69 12.54
C TYR A 280 4.07 7.15 11.82
N ASP A 281 4.31 5.85 11.81
CA ASP A 281 5.58 5.27 11.34
C ASP A 281 5.76 5.29 9.81
N SER A 282 4.66 5.47 9.06
CA SER A 282 4.72 5.56 7.61
C SER A 282 5.50 6.79 7.13
N HIS A 283 5.36 7.92 7.83
CA HIS A 283 6.03 9.18 7.48
C HIS A 283 7.55 9.12 7.61
N LEU A 284 8.06 8.29 8.53
CA LEU A 284 9.49 8.08 8.76
C LEU A 284 10.15 7.36 7.59
N LEU A 285 9.40 6.50 6.88
CA LEU A 285 9.93 5.65 5.81
C LEU A 285 9.57 6.12 4.42
N ILE A 286 8.41 6.74 4.20
CA ILE A 286 7.97 7.17 2.87
C ILE A 286 9.01 8.10 2.22
N ARG A 287 9.63 9.01 3.00
CA ARG A 287 10.64 9.94 2.46
C ARG A 287 11.87 9.21 1.92
N ASP A 288 12.37 8.21 2.64
CA ASP A 288 13.58 7.49 2.24
C ASP A 288 13.29 6.37 1.23
N LEU A 289 12.13 5.71 1.32
CA LEU A 289 11.64 4.76 0.32
C LEU A 289 11.30 5.44 -1.02
N ALA A 290 10.85 6.70 -1.02
CA ALA A 290 10.64 7.45 -2.25
C ALA A 290 11.93 7.69 -3.03
N LYS A 291 13.10 7.71 -2.35
CA LYS A 291 14.41 7.82 -3.01
C LYS A 291 14.78 6.54 -3.77
N THR A 292 14.25 5.38 -3.38
CA THR A 292 14.62 4.08 -3.98
C THR A 292 13.76 3.67 -5.18
N GLY A 293 12.63 4.36 -5.45
CA GLY A 293 11.84 4.23 -6.67
C GLY A 293 11.02 2.94 -6.86
N ASN A 294 11.17 1.92 -5.99
CA ASN A 294 10.64 0.56 -6.19
C ASN A 294 9.45 0.18 -5.29
N VAL A 295 8.71 1.15 -4.75
CA VAL A 295 7.64 0.88 -3.76
C VAL A 295 6.26 1.20 -4.34
N THR A 296 5.30 0.28 -4.20
CA THR A 296 3.90 0.52 -4.55
C THR A 296 3.04 0.64 -3.29
N LEU A 297 2.31 1.75 -3.15
CA LEU A 297 1.42 1.93 -2.00
C LEU A 297 0.02 1.41 -2.35
N LEU A 298 -0.56 0.55 -1.49
CA LEU A 298 -1.96 0.14 -1.58
C LEU A 298 -2.79 0.84 -0.51
N PRO A 299 -3.47 1.95 -0.84
CA PRO A 299 -4.43 2.56 0.07
C PRO A 299 -5.66 1.64 0.22
N ILE A 300 -6.02 1.31 1.45
CA ILE A 300 -7.21 0.50 1.80
C ILE A 300 -8.39 1.43 2.06
N ASN A 301 -8.18 2.51 2.83
CA ASN A 301 -9.13 3.60 3.03
C ASN A 301 -8.37 4.88 3.45
N LYS A 302 -9.11 5.97 3.78
CA LYS A 302 -8.53 7.28 4.14
C LYS A 302 -7.56 7.25 5.33
N GLU A 303 -7.65 6.21 6.17
CA GLU A 303 -6.84 6.06 7.38
C GLU A 303 -5.91 4.85 7.29
N LYS A 304 -6.08 3.93 6.33
CA LYS A 304 -5.35 2.68 6.27
C LYS A 304 -4.67 2.51 4.92
N ILE A 305 -3.34 2.40 4.92
CA ILE A 305 -2.52 2.12 3.73
C ILE A 305 -1.69 0.86 4.02
N TYR A 306 -1.81 -0.17 3.16
CA TYR A 306 -0.83 -1.25 3.10
C TYR A 306 0.33 -0.82 2.21
N PHE A 307 1.56 -1.03 2.67
CA PHE A 307 2.72 -0.97 1.79
C PHE A 307 2.85 -2.33 1.11
N LEU A 308 2.63 -2.38 -0.21
CA LEU A 308 3.15 -3.49 -0.99
C LEU A 308 4.49 -3.04 -1.55
N TYR A 309 5.58 -3.43 -0.88
CA TYR A 309 6.87 -3.35 -1.55
C TYR A 309 6.82 -4.34 -2.72
N LYS A 310 6.42 -3.85 -3.88
CA LYS A 310 6.42 -4.63 -5.10
C LYS A 310 7.86 -4.65 -5.58
N MET A 311 8.61 -5.62 -5.11
CA MET A 311 9.86 -6.02 -5.75
C MET A 311 9.49 -6.39 -7.18
N ASP A 312 9.75 -5.50 -8.13
CA ASP A 312 9.48 -5.79 -9.53
C ASP A 312 10.59 -6.73 -10.00
N ALA A 313 10.53 -8.00 -9.61
CA ALA A 313 11.33 -9.07 -10.18
C ALA A 313 10.82 -9.43 -11.60
N ARG A 314 10.35 -8.43 -12.36
CA ARG A 314 10.12 -8.55 -13.79
C ARG A 314 11.47 -8.60 -14.47
N VAL A 315 12.01 -9.81 -14.57
CA VAL A 315 12.83 -10.17 -15.73
C VAL A 315 11.96 -9.85 -16.94
N ARG A 316 12.24 -8.73 -17.61
CA ARG A 316 11.82 -8.51 -18.99
C ARG A 316 12.59 -9.53 -19.83
N GLY A 317 12.13 -10.78 -19.78
CA GLY A 317 12.47 -11.77 -20.78
C GLY A 317 11.82 -11.30 -22.06
N LYS A 318 12.61 -10.64 -22.91
CA LYS A 318 12.33 -10.61 -24.34
C LYS A 318 12.25 -12.08 -24.76
N VAL A 319 11.05 -12.52 -25.11
CA VAL A 319 10.90 -13.58 -26.11
C VAL A 319 10.97 -12.89 -27.46
#